data_AF-A0A016VVL0-F1
#
_entry.id   AF-A0A016VVL0-F1
#
_cell.length_a   1.000
_cell.length_b   1.000
_cell.length_c   1.000
_cell.angle_alpha   90.00
_cell.angle_beta   90.00
_cell.angle_gamma   90.00
#
_symmetry.space_group_name_H-M   'P 1'
#
loop_
_entity.id
_entity.type
_entity.pdbx_description
1 polymer ?
#
loop_
_entity_poly.entity_id
_entity_poly.type
_entity_poly.pdbx_seq_one_letter_code
_entity_poly.pdbx_strand_id
1 'polypeptide(L)'
;MDNFQISIATIDHREEIRDFIMKHFLVEETMNVATAITEEEFAPFADASLDSSLLTPFSVLCRSESGDLAGVALSSICHRDDPEFSNPLGSPRRPEIAAIGKADIYFQLSREL
;
A
#
# COMPACT_ATOMS: atom_id res chain seq x y z
N MET A 1 11.50 -13.41 -22.40
CA MET A 1 11.43 -13.03 -20.97
C MET A 1 11.55 -11.53 -20.97
N ASP A 2 10.54 -10.84 -20.47
CA ASP A 2 10.61 -9.39 -20.35
C ASP A 2 11.75 -9.03 -19.40
N ASN A 3 12.55 -8.04 -19.80
CA ASN A 3 13.68 -7.61 -19.00
C ASN A 3 13.19 -6.61 -17.96
N PHE A 4 13.23 -6.99 -16.68
CA PHE A 4 12.79 -6.14 -15.58
C PHE A 4 14.00 -5.59 -14.82
N GLN A 5 13.94 -4.30 -14.50
CA GLN A 5 14.92 -3.63 -13.66
C GLN A 5 14.35 -3.43 -12.27
N ILE A 6 15.09 -3.89 -11.25
CA ILE A 6 14.68 -3.77 -9.85
C ILE A 6 15.56 -2.70 -9.17
N SER A 7 14.94 -1.76 -8.48
CA SER A 7 15.61 -0.73 -7.71
C SER A 7 14.93 -0.46 -6.38
N ILE A 8 15.64 0.19 -5.46
CA ILE A 8 15.06 0.63 -4.18
C ILE A 8 14.14 1.82 -4.44
N ALA A 9 12.93 1.77 -3.89
CA ALA A 9 12.00 2.89 -3.89
C ALA A 9 12.49 3.99 -2.94
N THR A 10 12.24 5.24 -3.32
CA THR A 10 12.62 6.42 -2.54
C THR A 10 11.45 7.38 -2.50
N ILE A 11 11.52 8.40 -1.63
CA ILE A 11 10.46 9.40 -1.51
C ILE A 11 10.17 10.13 -2.83
N ASP A 12 11.16 10.28 -3.70
CA ASP A 12 11.00 10.91 -5.02
C ASP A 12 10.04 10.14 -5.94
N HIS A 13 9.83 8.85 -5.67
CA HIS A 13 8.92 7.98 -6.42
C HIS A 13 7.49 7.99 -5.87
N ARG A 14 7.20 8.72 -4.78
CA ARG A 14 5.93 8.63 -4.04
C ARG A 14 4.71 8.81 -4.93
N GLU A 15 4.69 9.86 -5.75
CA GLU A 15 3.53 10.18 -6.61
C GLU A 15 3.30 9.11 -7.68
N GLU A 16 4.37 8.63 -8.32
CA GLU A 16 4.27 7.57 -9.34
C GLU A 16 3.75 6.26 -8.74
N ILE A 17 4.24 5.88 -7.56
CA ILE A 17 3.78 4.67 -6.86
C ILE A 17 2.31 4.84 -6.45
N ARG A 18 1.93 6.03 -5.96
CA ARG A 18 0.56 6.34 -5.57
C ARG A 18 -0.38 6.15 -6.75
N ASP A 19 -0.06 6.72 -7.90
CA ASP A 19 -0.84 6.58 -9.13
C ASP A 19 -0.96 5.11 -9.56
N PHE A 20 0.13 4.35 -9.45
CA PHE A 20 0.13 2.93 -9.75
C PHE A 20 -0.80 2.12 -8.83
N ILE A 21 -0.77 2.40 -7.53
CA ILE A 21 -1.65 1.76 -6.53
C ILE A 21 -3.12 2.13 -6.79
N MET A 22 -3.43 3.40 -7.07
CA MET A 22 -4.79 3.84 -7.39
C MET A 22 -5.31 3.20 -8.67
N LYS A 23 -4.44 3.00 -9.65
CA LYS A 23 -4.82 2.41 -10.94
C LYS A 23 -5.01 0.89 -10.87
N HIS A 24 -4.17 0.18 -10.14
CA HIS A 24 -4.14 -1.28 -10.12
C HIS A 24 -4.70 -1.85 -8.81
N PHE A 25 -4.07 -1.54 -7.67
CA PHE A 25 -4.41 -2.16 -6.40
C PHE A 25 -5.83 -1.82 -5.92
N LEU A 26 -6.27 -0.56 -6.07
CA LEU A 26 -7.65 -0.16 -5.76
C LEU A 26 -8.69 -0.97 -6.55
N VAL A 27 -8.38 -1.32 -7.80
CA VAL A 27 -9.34 -1.96 -8.73
C VAL A 27 -9.26 -3.48 -8.68
N GLU A 28 -8.10 -4.04 -8.34
CA GLU A 28 -7.82 -5.48 -8.50
C GLU A 28 -7.77 -6.23 -7.17
N GLU A 29 -7.46 -5.55 -6.04
CA GLU A 29 -7.36 -6.21 -4.74
C GLU A 29 -8.75 -6.70 -4.28
N THR A 30 -8.79 -7.94 -3.80
CA THR A 30 -10.02 -8.68 -3.49
C THR A 30 -10.97 -7.97 -2.52
N MET A 31 -10.47 -7.36 -1.45
CA MET A 31 -11.27 -6.63 -0.47
C MET A 31 -11.77 -5.30 -1.04
N ASN A 32 -10.94 -4.59 -1.80
CA ASN A 32 -11.35 -3.38 -2.49
C ASN A 32 -12.50 -3.66 -3.48
N VAL A 33 -12.38 -4.73 -4.26
CA VAL A 33 -13.43 -5.21 -5.19
C VAL A 33 -14.69 -5.62 -4.42
N ALA A 34 -14.55 -6.41 -3.35
CA ALA A 34 -15.67 -6.93 -2.58
C ALA A 34 -16.49 -5.83 -1.91
N THR A 35 -15.84 -4.72 -1.54
CA THR A 35 -16.52 -3.59 -0.90
C THR A 35 -16.88 -2.48 -1.84
N ALA A 36 -16.39 -2.49 -3.08
CA ALA A 36 -16.50 -1.34 -3.98
C ALA A 36 -16.09 -0.04 -3.26
N ILE A 37 -14.93 -0.07 -2.60
CA ILE A 37 -14.34 1.12 -1.98
C ILE A 37 -14.02 2.13 -3.07
N THR A 38 -14.37 3.39 -2.85
CA THR A 38 -14.08 4.46 -3.81
C THR A 38 -12.66 4.97 -3.63
N GLU A 39 -12.14 5.67 -4.64
CA GLU A 39 -10.83 6.33 -4.55
C GLU A 39 -10.76 7.31 -3.37
N GLU A 40 -11.82 8.09 -3.12
CA GLU A 40 -11.89 9.01 -1.98
C GLU A 40 -11.78 8.29 -0.63
N GLU A 41 -12.39 7.10 -0.53
CA GLU A 41 -12.36 6.28 0.68
C GLU A 41 -11.02 5.57 0.87
N PHE A 42 -10.37 5.15 -0.22
CA PHE A 42 -9.10 4.43 -0.18
C PHE A 42 -7.86 5.33 -0.09
N ALA A 43 -7.94 6.57 -0.60
CA ALA A 43 -6.82 7.51 -0.65
C ALA A 43 -6.07 7.68 0.68
N PRO A 44 -6.73 7.88 1.83
CA PRO A 44 -6.05 8.02 3.10
C PRO A 44 -5.19 6.80 3.48
N PHE A 45 -5.64 5.59 3.13
CA PHE A 45 -4.90 4.36 3.39
C PHE A 45 -3.66 4.24 2.50
N ALA A 46 -3.80 4.54 1.20
CA ALA A 46 -2.67 4.54 0.28
C ALA A 46 -1.60 5.55 0.72
N ASP A 47 -2.02 6.77 1.08
CA ASP A 47 -1.10 7.83 1.51
C ASP A 47 -0.35 7.45 2.80
N ALA A 48 -1.05 6.93 3.81
CA ALA A 48 -0.40 6.46 5.05
C ALA A 48 0.55 5.27 4.82
N SER A 49 0.20 4.37 3.90
CA SER A 49 1.05 3.23 3.53
C SER A 49 2.33 3.70 2.85
N LEU A 50 2.27 4.69 1.96
CA LEU A 50 3.45 5.28 1.32
C LEU A 50 4.31 6.06 2.31
N ASP A 51 3.69 6.86 3.17
CA ASP A 51 4.39 7.66 4.17
C ASP A 51 5.17 6.80 5.15
N SER A 52 4.72 5.58 5.46
CA SER A 52 5.47 4.63 6.29
C SER A 52 6.52 3.83 5.51
N SER A 53 6.19 3.38 4.30
CA SER A 53 7.03 2.45 3.52
C SER A 53 8.20 3.10 2.77
N LEU A 54 8.13 4.40 2.49
CA LEU A 54 9.17 5.14 1.75
C LEU A 54 10.18 5.86 2.65
N LEU A 55 10.00 5.83 3.98
CA LEU A 55 10.97 6.36 4.94
C LEU A 55 12.20 5.45 5.11
N THR A 56 12.14 4.22 4.57
CA THR A 56 13.19 3.23 4.73
C THR A 56 13.55 2.58 3.38
N PRO A 57 14.77 2.10 3.19
CA PRO A 57 15.22 1.52 1.91
C PRO A 57 14.78 0.05 1.75
N PHE A 58 13.60 -0.33 2.22
CA PHE A 58 13.07 -1.70 2.15
C PHE A 58 11.98 -1.90 1.09
N SER A 59 11.48 -0.80 0.52
CA SER A 59 10.53 -0.85 -0.59
C SER A 59 11.28 -0.96 -1.93
N VAL A 60 10.72 -1.71 -2.88
CA VAL A 60 11.35 -1.96 -4.19
C VAL A 60 10.41 -1.65 -5.34
N LEU A 61 10.99 -1.10 -6.41
CA LEU A 61 10.34 -0.87 -7.70
C LEU A 61 10.79 -1.91 -8.70
N CYS A 62 9.86 -2.33 -9.55
CA CYS A 62 10.11 -3.14 -10.72
C CYS A 62 9.70 -2.34 -11.95
N ARG A 63 10.64 -2.06 -12.85
CA ARG A 63 10.38 -1.37 -14.12
C ARG A 63 10.53 -2.31 -15.29
N SER A 64 9.67 -2.15 -16.28
CA SER A 64 9.81 -2.80 -17.59
C SER A 64 11.02 -2.24 -18.35
N GLU A 65 11.34 -2.86 -19.48
CA GLU A 65 12.38 -2.37 -20.40
C GLU A 65 12.07 -0.97 -20.96
N SER A 66 10.79 -0.60 -21.09
CA SER A 66 10.37 0.76 -21.49
C SER A 66 10.58 1.81 -20.40
N GLY A 67 10.91 1.39 -19.17
CA GLY A 67 11.05 2.26 -18.00
C GLY A 67 9.76 2.47 -17.23
N ASP A 68 8.64 1.90 -17.69
CA ASP A 68 7.35 2.00 -17.01
C ASP A 68 7.36 1.20 -15.71
N LEU A 69 6.68 1.70 -14.68
CA LEU A 69 6.49 0.97 -13.44
C LEU A 69 5.61 -0.26 -13.71
N ALA A 70 6.19 -1.44 -13.54
CA ALA A 70 5.53 -2.73 -13.74
C ALA A 70 5.08 -3.37 -12.42
N GLY A 71 5.65 -2.94 -11.29
CA GLY A 71 5.26 -3.39 -9.98
C GLY A 71 6.00 -2.68 -8.87
N VAL A 72 5.45 -2.77 -7.67
CA VAL A 72 6.03 -2.23 -6.44
C VAL A 72 5.81 -3.22 -5.30
N ALA A 73 6.80 -3.37 -4.44
CA ALA A 73 6.61 -4.00 -3.13
C ALA A 73 6.92 -2.97 -2.05
N LEU A 74 5.89 -2.56 -1.32
CA LEU A 74 6.00 -1.62 -0.21
C LEU A 74 6.21 -2.40 1.09
N SER A 75 7.23 -2.00 1.84
CA SER A 75 7.55 -2.59 3.15
C SER A 75 7.74 -1.47 4.17
N SER A 76 7.11 -1.62 5.33
CA SER A 76 7.36 -0.80 6.51
C SER A 76 8.10 -1.63 7.56
N ILE A 77 8.84 -0.95 8.44
CA ILE A 77 9.46 -1.57 9.62
C ILE A 77 8.53 -1.31 10.80
N CYS A 78 8.12 -2.37 11.49
CA CYS A 78 7.39 -2.28 12.73
C CYS A 78 8.35 -2.54 13.91
N HIS A 79 8.32 -1.68 14.91
CA HIS A 79 9.01 -1.89 16.17
C HIS A 79 8.05 -2.39 17.25
N ARG A 80 8.55 -3.21 18.17
CA ARG A 80 7.74 -3.75 19.28
C ARG A 80 7.12 -2.65 20.17
N ASP A 81 7.79 -1.51 20.26
CA ASP A 81 7.38 -0.38 21.10
C ASP A 81 6.59 0.68 20.31
N ASP A 82 6.27 0.42 19.03
CA ASP A 82 5.46 1.34 18.23
C ASP A 82 4.06 1.50 18.85
N PRO A 83 3.46 2.70 18.78
CA PRO A 83 2.09 2.91 19.22
C PRO A 83 1.14 2.00 18.43
N GLU A 84 0.01 1.66 19.05
CA GLU A 84 -1.03 0.87 18.40
C GLU A 84 -1.42 1.52 17.06
N PHE A 85 -1.47 0.72 16.00
CA PHE A 85 -1.70 1.22 14.66
C PHE A 85 -3.02 2.00 14.58
N SER A 86 -2.93 3.26 14.18
CA SER A 86 -4.11 4.10 13.92
C SER A 86 -4.63 3.79 12.53
N ASN A 87 -5.86 3.27 12.43
CA ASN A 87 -6.49 3.02 11.13
C ASN A 87 -6.57 4.32 10.31
N PRO A 88 -5.85 4.43 9.17
CA PRO A 88 -5.81 5.65 8.38
C PRO A 88 -7.14 5.95 7.66
N LEU A 89 -8.04 4.96 7.57
CA LEU A 89 -9.42 5.16 7.10
C LEU A 89 -10.29 5.92 8.14
N GLY A 90 -9.77 6.11 9.37
CA GLY A 90 -10.43 6.87 10.43
C GLY A 90 -11.73 6.23 10.90
N SER A 91 -12.85 6.92 10.68
CA SER A 91 -14.20 6.43 10.99
C SER A 91 -15.04 6.32 9.71
N PRO A 92 -14.83 5.27 8.89
CA PRO A 92 -15.60 5.07 7.67
C PRO A 92 -17.10 5.02 7.97
N ARG A 93 -17.92 5.68 7.13
CA ARG A 93 -19.39 5.63 7.26
C ARG A 93 -19.95 4.25 6.96
N ARG A 94 -19.25 3.48 6.11
CA ARG A 94 -19.65 2.17 5.62
C ARG A 94 -19.03 1.06 6.48
N PRO A 95 -19.84 0.20 7.14
CA PRO A 95 -19.33 -0.85 8.01
C PRO A 95 -18.37 -1.84 7.35
N GLU A 96 -18.58 -2.15 6.07
CA GLU A 96 -17.74 -3.05 5.29
C GLU A 96 -16.33 -2.49 5.05
N ILE A 97 -16.20 -1.17 4.86
CA ILE A 97 -14.90 -0.50 4.73
C ILE A 97 -14.18 -0.45 6.09
N ALA A 98 -14.94 -0.20 7.16
CA ALA A 98 -14.39 -0.24 8.51
C ALA A 98 -13.85 -1.64 8.88
N ALA A 99 -14.42 -2.71 8.30
CA ALA A 99 -13.92 -4.06 8.48
C ALA A 99 -12.60 -4.31 7.73
N ILE A 100 -12.42 -3.78 6.52
CA ILE A 100 -11.15 -3.85 5.78
C ILE A 100 -10.03 -3.19 6.57
N GLY A 101 -10.24 -1.97 7.04
CA GLY A 101 -9.25 -1.25 7.83
C GLY A 101 -8.84 -2.00 9.11
N LYS A 102 -9.64 -2.95 9.60
CA LYS A 102 -9.26 -3.86 10.69
C LYS A 102 -8.55 -5.13 10.18
N ALA A 103 -8.92 -5.65 9.02
CA ALA A 103 -8.37 -6.90 8.46
C ALA A 103 -6.97 -6.72 7.85
N ASP A 104 -6.71 -5.60 7.16
CA ASP A 104 -5.38 -5.31 6.60
C ASP A 104 -4.33 -5.12 7.70
N ILE A 105 -4.74 -4.60 8.86
CA ILE A 105 -3.92 -4.53 10.09
C ILE A 105 -3.48 -5.94 10.53
N TYR A 106 -4.37 -6.94 10.44
CA TYR A 106 -4.03 -8.31 10.82
C TYR A 106 -3.07 -8.98 9.82
N PHE A 107 -3.15 -8.69 8.52
CA PHE A 107 -2.19 -9.23 7.54
C PHE A 107 -0.78 -8.65 7.70
N GLN A 108 -0.66 -7.40 8.17
CA GLN A 108 0.63 -6.81 8.55
C GLN A 108 1.21 -7.43 9.85
N LEU A 109 0.36 -7.81 10.81
CA LEU A 109 0.78 -8.41 12.08
C LEU A 109 0.98 -9.94 12.02
N SER A 110 0.30 -10.67 11.13
CA SER A 110 0.34 -12.13 11.09
C SER A 110 1.62 -12.73 10.47
N ARG A 111 2.64 -11.91 10.16
CA ARG A 111 3.98 -12.40 9.77
C ARG A 111 4.98 -12.49 10.93
N GLU A 112 4.58 -12.16 12.16
CA GLU A 112 5.43 -12.26 13.36
C GLU A 112 5.16 -13.47 14.28
N LEU A 113 4.64 -14.58 13.75
CA LEU A 113 4.60 -15.86 14.49
C LEU A 113 5.25 -17.00 13.71
#